data_AF-A0A7S0Y6H4-F1
#
_entry.id   AF-A0A7S0Y6H4-F1
#
_cell.length_a   1.000
_cell.length_b   1.000
_cell.length_c   1.000
_cell.angle_alpha   90.00
_cell.angle_beta   90.00
_cell.angle_gamma   90.00
#
_symmetry.space_group_name_H-M   'P 1'
#
loop_
_entity.id
_entity.type
_entity.pdbx_description
1 polymer ?
#
loop_
_entity_poly.entity_id
_entity_poly.type
_entity_poly.pdbx_seq_one_letter_code
_entity_poly.pdbx_strand_id
1 'polypeptide(L)'
;IRQAVQIKDHKVFLKVYPNTFSGQAAIEWLRGHAARAVFGADADKDKNQQLARSVALLLAQKLLAVGVFRQVTGSLTKPLEDPNALFRFHEDEKEGPLLNCRSIWFQNAREPLLVVTELLHTMLSMRSRMPGKDLRGSEELNDFTAAAAELQLVNINDLTRIQLLAFFLNAYNLMALHAHVLRGSTDGTDFKALRIPFTRDNQYMIAAYNYSLAEIEERLFCRVLRAKYAKKSDKSRAPEPRVHFALSLGCMSSPRIRVYHPGSLDEDLQRAAVEYLANNAPRNGITDSTTPEGTRVTEVVLPKIFKWYKEDFGFSRQEVLAYYASFVPRHHREEVKRVAVGNSFLIRYDHYDWSLNLHLACSDA
;
A
#
# COMPACT_ATOMS: atom_id res chain seq x y z
N ILE A 1 20.71 15.54 4.02
CA ILE A 1 20.36 16.57 3.00
C ILE A 1 19.11 17.34 3.40
N ARG A 2 17.94 16.71 3.57
CA ARG A 2 16.69 17.41 3.89
C ARG A 2 16.81 18.42 5.04
N GLN A 3 17.34 18.00 6.18
CA GLN A 3 17.56 18.86 7.36
C GLN A 3 18.55 20.00 7.12
N ALA A 4 19.35 19.93 6.05
CA ALA A 4 20.41 20.88 5.76
C ALA A 4 20.07 21.88 4.65
N VAL A 5 19.08 21.57 3.81
CA VAL A 5 18.63 22.48 2.76
C VAL A 5 17.45 23.30 3.25
N GLN A 6 17.40 24.58 2.86
CA GLN A 6 16.27 25.43 3.21
C GLN A 6 15.06 25.07 2.34
N ILE A 7 14.09 24.36 2.92
CA ILE A 7 12.81 24.02 2.27
C ILE A 7 11.82 25.15 2.52
N LYS A 8 11.28 25.73 1.44
CA LYS A 8 10.29 26.81 1.50
C LYS A 8 9.49 26.88 0.21
N ASP A 9 8.44 27.70 0.22
CA ASP A 9 7.69 28.01 -0.98
C ASP A 9 8.50 28.97 -1.86
N HIS A 10 8.73 28.57 -3.11
CA HIS A 10 9.41 29.40 -4.10
C HIS A 10 8.40 29.89 -5.13
N LYS A 11 8.42 31.19 -5.44
CA LYS A 11 7.60 31.77 -6.51
C LYS A 11 8.47 32.00 -7.73
N VAL A 12 8.12 31.38 -8.85
CA VAL A 12 8.79 31.57 -10.15
C VAL A 12 7.73 32.05 -11.14
N PHE A 13 7.90 33.28 -11.63
CA PHE A 13 6.87 34.02 -12.39
C PHE A 13 5.52 34.06 -11.64
N LEU A 14 4.43 33.60 -12.29
CA LEU A 14 3.08 33.57 -11.74
C LEU A 14 2.74 32.28 -10.98
N LYS A 15 3.68 31.33 -10.88
CA LYS A 15 3.45 30.02 -10.25
C LYS A 15 4.18 29.89 -8.92
N VAL A 16 3.48 29.39 -7.91
CA VAL A 16 4.05 29.06 -6.60
C VAL A 16 4.38 27.57 -6.56
N TYR A 17 5.60 27.27 -6.13
CA TYR A 17 6.14 25.93 -5.96
C TYR A 17 6.33 25.65 -4.47
N PRO A 18 5.36 25.01 -3.81
CA PRO A 18 5.43 24.80 -2.38
C PRO A 18 6.49 23.76 -2.00
N ASN A 19 7.08 23.92 -0.81
CA ASN A 19 8.04 22.99 -0.19
C ASN A 19 9.21 22.59 -1.12
N THR A 20 9.84 23.57 -1.75
CA THR A 20 10.95 23.33 -2.68
C THR A 20 12.30 23.81 -2.14
N PHE A 21 13.38 23.36 -2.74
CA PHE A 21 14.76 23.78 -2.47
C PHE A 21 15.57 23.91 -3.76
N SER A 22 16.70 24.62 -3.70
CA SER A 22 17.64 24.76 -4.82
C SER A 22 18.61 23.58 -4.90
N GLY A 23 18.82 23.04 -6.11
CA GLY A 23 19.78 21.96 -6.35
C GLY A 23 21.21 22.32 -5.93
N GLN A 24 21.60 23.58 -6.11
CA GLN A 24 22.92 24.09 -5.74
C GLN A 24 23.16 23.99 -4.22
N ALA A 25 22.16 24.34 -3.40
CA ALA A 25 22.26 24.23 -1.95
C ALA A 25 22.43 22.76 -1.50
N ALA A 26 21.75 21.84 -2.18
CA ALA A 26 21.88 20.41 -1.91
C ALA A 26 23.27 19.87 -2.30
N ILE A 27 23.80 20.24 -3.47
CA ILE A 27 25.16 19.87 -3.89
C ILE A 27 26.18 20.43 -2.91
N GLU A 28 26.04 21.69 -2.51
CA GLU A 28 27.01 22.36 -1.66
C GLU A 28 27.12 21.67 -0.29
N TRP A 29 25.97 21.31 0.30
CA TRP A 29 25.97 20.52 1.52
C TRP A 29 26.57 19.11 1.33
N LEU A 30 26.19 18.43 0.24
CA LEU A 30 26.73 17.11 -0.11
C LEU A 30 28.24 17.16 -0.32
N ARG A 31 28.76 18.21 -0.94
CA ARG A 31 30.19 18.45 -1.15
C ARG A 31 30.91 18.56 0.18
N GLY A 32 30.41 19.39 1.11
CA GLY A 32 31.01 19.55 2.44
C GLY A 32 30.96 18.26 3.27
N HIS A 33 29.93 17.43 3.10
CA HIS A 33 29.87 16.11 3.74
C HIS A 33 30.84 15.11 3.10
N ALA A 34 30.83 15.00 1.77
CA ALA A 34 31.72 14.12 1.01
C ALA A 34 33.21 14.47 1.21
N ALA A 35 33.56 15.76 1.23
CA ALA A 35 34.93 16.21 1.43
C ALA A 35 35.47 15.73 2.79
N ARG A 36 34.68 15.90 3.85
CA ARG A 36 35.05 15.44 5.21
C ARG A 36 35.09 13.92 5.31
N ALA A 37 34.11 13.23 4.73
CA ALA A 37 34.01 11.77 4.79
C ALA A 37 35.13 11.06 4.00
N VAL A 38 35.55 11.62 2.86
CA VAL A 38 36.52 10.99 1.96
C VAL A 38 37.96 11.44 2.25
N PHE A 39 38.17 12.71 2.61
CA PHE A 39 39.51 13.31 2.71
C PHE A 39 39.92 13.74 4.14
N GLY A 40 39.01 13.67 5.12
CA GLY A 40 39.33 13.94 6.53
C GLY A 40 39.97 15.33 6.73
N ALA A 41 41.16 15.35 7.32
CA ALA A 41 41.93 16.57 7.60
C ALA A 41 42.37 17.34 6.34
N ASP A 42 42.40 16.67 5.18
CA ASP A 42 42.82 17.26 3.91
C ASP A 42 41.64 17.79 3.08
N ALA A 43 40.45 17.89 3.67
CA ALA A 43 39.23 18.29 2.97
C ALA A 43 39.36 19.66 2.28
N ASP A 44 40.08 20.62 2.88
CA ASP A 44 40.16 22.00 2.39
C ASP A 44 41.12 22.21 1.20
N LYS A 45 41.89 21.19 0.82
CA LYS A 45 42.77 21.29 -0.38
C LYS A 45 41.92 21.43 -1.65
N ASP A 46 42.24 22.40 -2.51
CA ASP A 46 41.47 22.70 -3.74
C ASP A 46 41.18 21.48 -4.61
N LYS A 47 42.18 20.61 -4.80
CA LYS A 47 42.03 19.36 -5.56
C LYS A 47 40.99 18.43 -4.92
N ASN A 48 40.99 18.33 -3.59
CA ASN A 48 40.05 17.49 -2.84
C ASN A 48 38.64 18.09 -2.85
N GLN A 49 38.52 19.42 -2.79
CA GLN A 49 37.26 20.13 -2.96
C GLN A 49 36.64 19.91 -4.34
N GLN A 50 37.46 19.87 -5.40
CA GLN A 50 37.01 19.58 -6.75
C GLN A 50 36.53 18.13 -6.90
N LEU A 51 37.27 17.15 -6.38
CA LEU A 51 36.82 15.75 -6.35
C LEU A 51 35.55 15.58 -5.52
N ALA A 52 35.46 16.21 -4.35
CA ALA A 52 34.27 16.15 -3.50
C ALA A 52 33.03 16.71 -4.20
N ARG A 53 33.19 17.76 -5.02
CA ARG A 53 32.10 18.31 -5.84
C ARG A 53 31.62 17.29 -6.88
N SER A 54 32.52 16.60 -7.56
CA SER A 54 32.16 15.54 -8.51
C SER A 54 31.44 14.37 -7.83
N VAL A 55 31.89 13.96 -6.65
CA VAL A 55 31.23 12.91 -5.84
C VAL A 55 29.83 13.37 -5.40
N ALA A 56 29.69 14.62 -4.94
CA ALA A 56 28.41 15.19 -4.54
C ALA A 56 27.40 15.24 -5.69
N LEU A 57 27.85 15.62 -6.89
CA LEU A 57 27.02 15.61 -8.10
C LEU A 57 26.54 14.20 -8.46
N LEU A 58 27.43 13.20 -8.43
CA LEU A 58 27.07 11.81 -8.70
C LEU A 58 26.06 11.27 -7.66
N LEU A 59 26.25 11.59 -6.38
CA LEU A 59 25.32 11.19 -5.33
C LEU A 59 23.95 11.87 -5.51
N ALA A 60 23.94 13.18 -5.81
CA ALA A 60 22.71 13.91 -6.08
C ALA A 60 21.98 13.38 -7.32
N GLN A 61 22.70 13.00 -8.38
CA GLN A 61 22.13 12.35 -9.57
C GLN A 61 21.51 11.00 -9.23
N LYS A 62 22.16 10.18 -8.39
CA LYS A 62 21.57 8.92 -7.91
C LYS A 62 20.29 9.17 -7.11
N LEU A 63 20.31 10.13 -6.19
CA LEU A 63 19.13 10.51 -5.38
C LEU A 63 17.97 11.03 -6.24
N LEU A 64 18.27 11.75 -7.33
CA LEU A 64 17.27 12.17 -8.31
C LEU A 64 16.72 10.97 -9.11
N ALA A 65 17.58 10.05 -9.54
CA ALA A 65 17.21 8.88 -10.34
C ALA A 65 16.33 7.89 -9.57
N VAL A 66 16.60 7.67 -8.28
CA VAL A 66 15.78 6.82 -7.40
C VAL A 66 14.56 7.56 -6.83
N GLY A 67 14.44 8.86 -7.10
CA GLY A 67 13.28 9.66 -6.73
C GLY A 67 13.21 10.10 -5.27
N VAL A 68 14.33 10.21 -4.54
CA VAL A 68 14.32 10.82 -3.18
C VAL A 68 13.85 12.27 -3.22
N PHE A 69 14.23 12.98 -4.27
CA PHE A 69 13.67 14.27 -4.64
C PHE A 69 13.56 14.34 -6.15
N ARG A 70 12.63 15.15 -6.66
CA ARG A 70 12.42 15.37 -8.09
C ARG A 70 12.57 16.82 -8.45
N GLN A 71 12.91 17.05 -9.71
CA GLN A 71 12.89 18.38 -10.27
C GLN A 71 11.45 18.83 -10.54
N VAL A 72 11.12 20.08 -10.21
CA VAL A 72 9.78 20.66 -10.38
C VAL A 72 9.74 21.84 -11.36
N THR A 73 10.89 22.45 -11.69
CA THR A 73 11.04 23.44 -12.76
C THR A 73 11.84 22.85 -13.91
N GLY A 74 11.53 23.19 -15.17
CA GLY A 74 12.23 22.61 -16.33
C GLY A 74 13.65 23.14 -16.48
N SER A 75 14.65 22.26 -16.39
CA SER A 75 16.03 22.50 -16.85
C SER A 75 16.41 21.35 -17.77
N LEU A 76 16.90 21.68 -18.97
CA LEU A 76 16.96 20.72 -20.09
C LEU A 76 18.25 19.88 -20.14
N THR A 77 19.32 20.26 -19.41
CA THR A 77 20.64 19.62 -19.58
C THR A 77 21.33 19.23 -18.27
N LYS A 78 21.39 20.12 -17.28
CA LYS A 78 22.10 19.89 -16.01
C LYS A 78 21.30 20.44 -14.82
N PRO A 79 20.19 19.79 -14.46
CA PRO A 79 19.23 20.36 -13.52
C PRO A 79 19.82 20.60 -12.13
N LEU A 80 20.76 19.77 -11.67
CA LEU A 80 21.37 19.94 -10.35
C LEU A 80 22.33 21.14 -10.30
N GLU A 81 22.92 21.51 -11.44
CA GLU A 81 23.86 22.64 -11.55
C GLU A 81 23.16 23.97 -11.90
N ASP A 82 21.88 23.93 -12.27
CA ASP A 82 21.09 25.10 -12.66
C ASP A 82 20.57 25.85 -11.41
N PRO A 83 20.92 27.13 -11.21
CA PRO A 83 20.48 27.90 -10.05
C PRO A 83 18.96 28.13 -10.02
N ASN A 84 18.28 28.05 -11.16
CA ASN A 84 16.83 28.21 -11.30
C ASN A 84 16.07 26.88 -11.20
N ALA A 85 16.79 25.75 -11.15
CA ALA A 85 16.18 24.46 -10.95
C ALA A 85 15.77 24.29 -9.48
N LEU A 86 14.48 24.07 -9.29
CA LEU A 86 13.88 23.77 -8.01
C LEU A 86 13.60 22.28 -7.94
N PHE A 87 13.82 21.75 -6.75
CA PHE A 87 13.59 20.36 -6.42
C PHE A 87 12.62 20.28 -5.25
N ARG A 88 11.86 19.18 -5.20
CA ARG A 88 10.99 18.84 -4.09
C ARG A 88 11.33 17.45 -3.61
N PHE A 89 11.45 17.27 -2.29
CA PHE A 89 11.57 15.92 -1.74
C PHE A 89 10.29 15.16 -2.01
N HIS A 90 10.43 13.88 -2.31
CA HIS A 90 9.29 13.07 -2.69
C HIS A 90 8.22 12.99 -1.59
N GLU A 91 8.63 13.04 -0.33
CA GLU A 91 7.71 13.09 0.82
C GLU A 91 6.87 14.38 0.89
N ASP A 92 7.29 15.46 0.23
CA ASP A 92 6.54 16.72 0.15
C ASP A 92 5.65 16.77 -1.11
N GLU A 93 5.70 15.74 -1.96
CA GLU A 93 4.83 15.68 -3.13
C GLU A 93 3.38 15.46 -2.72
N LYS A 94 2.50 16.27 -3.32
CA LYS A 94 1.06 16.19 -3.09
C LYS A 94 0.43 14.97 -3.77
N GLU A 95 1.05 14.49 -4.86
CA GLU A 95 0.60 13.35 -5.65
C GLU A 95 1.59 12.21 -5.49
N GLY A 96 1.18 11.11 -4.88
CA GLY A 96 1.90 9.85 -5.07
C GLY A 96 3.10 9.55 -4.15
N PRO A 97 3.15 9.85 -2.83
CA PRO A 97 4.35 9.59 -2.05
C PRO A 97 4.71 8.09 -2.01
N LEU A 98 5.93 7.80 -2.47
CA LEU A 98 6.73 6.62 -2.22
C LEU A 98 7.14 6.64 -0.77
N LEU A 99 6.36 5.92 0.02
CA LEU A 99 6.46 5.92 1.46
C LEU A 99 7.80 5.33 1.95
N ASN A 100 8.48 4.53 1.13
CA ASN A 100 9.77 3.91 1.46
C ASN A 100 10.97 4.49 0.69
N CYS A 101 10.86 5.69 0.11
CA CYS A 101 11.96 6.36 -0.63
C CYS A 101 12.51 7.61 0.07
N ARG A 102 12.36 7.72 1.39
CA ARG A 102 13.07 8.75 2.18
C ARG A 102 14.59 8.54 2.19
N SER A 103 15.02 7.28 2.07
CA SER A 103 16.40 6.85 1.97
C SER A 103 16.56 5.84 0.83
N ILE A 104 17.80 5.60 0.42
CA ILE A 104 18.14 4.54 -0.54
C ILE A 104 18.68 3.35 0.25
N TRP A 105 18.20 2.15 -0.06
CA TRP A 105 18.85 0.95 0.43
C TRP A 105 20.18 0.72 -0.31
N PHE A 106 21.28 0.65 0.44
CA PHE A 106 22.63 0.54 -0.13
C PHE A 106 23.29 -0.82 0.13
N GLN A 107 22.63 -1.70 0.87
CA GLN A 107 23.11 -3.05 1.16
C GLN A 107 22.46 -4.06 0.20
N ASN A 108 22.94 -5.30 0.21
CA ASN A 108 22.20 -6.39 -0.42
C ASN A 108 20.87 -6.56 0.33
N ALA A 109 19.77 -6.62 -0.40
CA ALA A 109 18.47 -6.90 0.20
C ALA A 109 18.40 -8.37 0.63
N ARG A 110 17.77 -8.62 1.78
CA ARG A 110 17.46 -9.96 2.27
C ARG A 110 16.31 -10.59 1.48
N GLU A 111 16.00 -11.84 1.81
CA GLU A 111 14.89 -12.58 1.21
C GLU A 111 13.58 -11.79 1.26
N PRO A 112 12.85 -11.60 0.13
CA PRO A 112 11.72 -10.67 0.05
C PRO A 112 10.63 -10.93 1.09
N LEU A 113 10.31 -12.21 1.32
CA LEU A 113 9.29 -12.64 2.27
C LEU A 113 9.66 -12.35 3.71
N LEU A 114 10.95 -12.46 4.06
CA LEU A 114 11.43 -12.10 5.40
C LEU A 114 11.28 -10.60 5.62
N VAL A 115 11.76 -9.79 4.68
CA VAL A 115 11.73 -8.33 4.76
C VAL A 115 10.30 -7.81 4.92
N VAL A 116 9.37 -8.21 4.04
CA VAL A 116 7.99 -7.69 4.10
C VAL A 116 7.24 -8.13 5.36
N THR A 117 7.53 -9.35 5.85
CA THR A 117 6.89 -9.92 7.04
C THR A 117 7.38 -9.23 8.31
N GLU A 118 8.69 -9.05 8.46
CA GLU A 118 9.27 -8.32 9.60
C GLU A 118 8.79 -6.87 9.65
N LEU A 119 8.72 -6.20 8.49
CA LEU A 119 8.21 -4.83 8.41
C LEU A 119 6.73 -4.77 8.82
N LEU A 120 5.90 -5.69 8.33
CA LEU A 120 4.48 -5.72 8.72
C LEU A 120 4.30 -6.00 10.22
N HIS A 121 5.03 -6.97 10.78
CA HIS A 121 5.04 -7.22 12.23
C HIS A 121 5.49 -5.99 13.02
N THR A 122 6.53 -5.30 12.58
CA THR A 122 7.04 -4.08 13.23
C THR A 122 5.97 -2.99 13.24
N MET A 123 5.31 -2.75 12.11
CA MET A 123 4.22 -1.76 12.01
C MET A 123 3.02 -2.12 12.88
N LEU A 124 2.61 -3.39 12.89
CA LEU A 124 1.51 -3.88 13.73
C LEU A 124 1.84 -3.75 15.23
N SER A 125 3.05 -4.15 15.64
CA SER A 125 3.52 -4.02 17.01
C SER A 125 3.57 -2.56 17.46
N MET A 126 4.06 -1.67 16.59
CA MET A 126 4.11 -0.23 16.84
C MET A 126 2.70 0.35 17.05
N ARG A 127 1.72 -0.07 16.25
CA ARG A 127 0.31 0.34 16.38
C ARG A 127 -0.37 -0.24 17.62
N SER A 128 -0.11 -1.49 17.95
CA SER A 128 -0.67 -2.16 19.13
C SER A 128 -0.16 -1.54 20.44
N ARG A 129 1.14 -1.22 20.52
CA ARG A 129 1.75 -0.59 21.70
C ARG A 129 1.36 0.87 21.92
N MET A 130 0.96 1.58 20.85
CA MET A 130 0.67 3.01 20.88
C MET A 130 -0.67 3.32 20.21
N PRO A 131 -1.79 2.77 20.72
CA PRO A 131 -3.10 2.94 20.11
C PRO A 131 -3.53 4.41 20.16
N GLY A 132 -4.00 4.95 19.04
CA GLY A 132 -4.45 6.35 18.93
C GLY A 132 -3.36 7.40 19.03
N LYS A 133 -2.09 7.03 19.27
CA LYS A 133 -0.97 7.98 19.31
C LYS A 133 -0.58 8.39 17.90
N ASP A 134 -0.29 9.67 17.72
CA ASP A 134 0.39 10.16 16.52
C ASP A 134 1.87 9.74 16.55
N LEU A 135 2.27 8.92 15.57
CA LEU A 135 3.63 8.40 15.44
C LEU A 135 4.48 9.28 14.52
N ARG A 136 3.90 10.29 13.88
CA ARG A 136 4.63 11.15 12.95
C ARG A 136 5.76 11.88 13.68
N GLY A 137 6.98 11.71 13.17
CA GLY A 137 8.19 12.29 13.74
C GLY A 137 8.82 11.50 14.88
N SER A 138 8.26 10.34 15.27
CA SER A 138 8.91 9.47 16.25
C SER A 138 10.16 8.80 15.68
N GLU A 139 11.11 8.46 16.56
CA GLU A 139 12.34 7.75 16.18
C GLU A 139 12.00 6.36 15.61
N GLU A 140 11.05 5.66 16.24
CA GLU A 140 10.62 4.33 15.81
C GLU A 140 10.04 4.33 14.39
N LEU A 141 9.26 5.35 14.02
CA LEU A 141 8.74 5.49 12.67
C LEU A 141 9.85 5.84 11.66
N ASN A 142 10.83 6.63 12.07
CA ASN A 142 11.99 6.97 11.22
C ASN A 142 12.84 5.72 10.93
N ASP A 143 13.14 4.93 11.96
CA ASP A 143 13.88 3.66 11.84
C ASP A 143 13.11 2.66 10.98
N PHE A 144 11.81 2.52 11.21
CA PHE A 144 10.94 1.71 10.37
C PHE A 144 10.96 2.15 8.91
N THR A 145 10.88 3.47 8.65
CA THR A 145 10.89 3.99 7.28
C THR A 145 12.24 3.74 6.59
N ALA A 146 13.34 3.83 7.34
CA ALA A 146 14.67 3.49 6.84
C ALA A 146 14.80 2.00 6.51
N ALA A 147 14.24 1.11 7.35
CA ALA A 147 14.19 -0.33 7.08
C ALA A 147 13.30 -0.67 5.87
N ALA A 148 12.17 0.03 5.70
CA ALA A 148 11.26 -0.18 4.57
C ALA A 148 11.91 0.11 3.20
N ALA A 149 12.99 0.90 3.16
CA ALA A 149 13.76 1.12 1.95
C ALA A 149 14.37 -0.16 1.39
N GLU A 150 14.59 -1.20 2.18
CA GLU A 150 15.11 -2.50 1.72
C GLU A 150 14.25 -3.14 0.63
N LEU A 151 12.92 -2.92 0.67
CA LEU A 151 12.00 -3.38 -0.36
C LEU A 151 12.36 -2.85 -1.76
N GLN A 152 13.08 -1.72 -1.87
CA GLN A 152 13.54 -1.18 -3.16
C GLN A 152 14.37 -2.19 -3.96
N LEU A 153 15.12 -3.08 -3.30
CA LEU A 153 16.11 -3.96 -3.93
C LEU A 153 15.84 -5.46 -3.74
N VAL A 154 14.71 -5.86 -3.14
CA VAL A 154 14.38 -7.28 -2.99
C VAL A 154 14.19 -7.96 -4.36
N ASN A 155 14.55 -9.24 -4.47
CA ASN A 155 14.35 -10.02 -5.70
C ASN A 155 13.03 -10.82 -5.66
N ILE A 156 11.98 -10.29 -6.28
CA ILE A 156 10.67 -10.95 -6.36
C ILE A 156 10.50 -11.90 -7.55
N ASN A 157 11.45 -11.91 -8.50
CA ASN A 157 11.31 -12.67 -9.75
C ASN A 157 11.42 -14.19 -9.53
N ASP A 158 12.17 -14.60 -8.52
CA ASP A 158 12.40 -16.00 -8.17
C ASP A 158 11.28 -16.58 -7.30
N LEU A 159 10.34 -15.74 -6.85
CA LEU A 159 9.21 -16.19 -6.03
C LEU A 159 8.22 -17.03 -6.85
N THR A 160 7.81 -18.16 -6.30
CA THR A 160 6.67 -18.94 -6.79
C THR A 160 5.38 -18.11 -6.71
N ARG A 161 4.31 -18.57 -7.37
CA ARG A 161 3.01 -17.88 -7.33
C ARG A 161 2.49 -17.70 -5.90
N ILE A 162 2.61 -18.73 -5.05
CA ILE A 162 2.16 -18.70 -3.65
C ILE A 162 3.00 -17.71 -2.84
N GLN A 163 4.32 -17.74 -3.00
CA GLN A 163 5.21 -16.80 -2.33
C GLN A 163 4.96 -15.35 -2.75
N LEU A 164 4.77 -15.11 -4.05
CA LEU A 164 4.49 -13.78 -4.58
C LEU A 164 3.13 -13.25 -4.09
N LEU A 165 2.13 -14.13 -3.98
CA LEU A 165 0.82 -13.79 -3.41
C LEU A 165 0.92 -13.40 -1.94
N ALA A 166 1.58 -14.22 -1.11
CA ALA A 166 1.82 -13.91 0.30
C ALA A 166 2.61 -12.59 0.47
N PHE A 167 3.66 -12.39 -0.34
CA PHE A 167 4.45 -11.17 -0.34
C PHE A 167 3.59 -9.92 -0.61
N PHE A 168 2.75 -9.93 -1.64
CA PHE A 168 1.93 -8.77 -1.99
C PHE A 168 0.74 -8.54 -1.05
N LEU A 169 0.18 -9.58 -0.44
CA LEU A 169 -0.81 -9.43 0.64
C LEU A 169 -0.19 -8.68 1.83
N ASN A 170 1.02 -9.08 2.25
CA ASN A 170 1.73 -8.42 3.32
C ASN A 170 2.14 -6.98 2.94
N ALA A 171 2.67 -6.79 1.73
CA ALA A 171 3.08 -5.48 1.24
C ALA A 171 1.91 -4.49 1.15
N TYR A 172 0.73 -4.95 0.68
CA TYR A 172 -0.47 -4.12 0.62
C TYR A 172 -0.90 -3.65 2.02
N ASN A 173 -1.07 -4.59 2.95
CA ASN A 173 -1.52 -4.26 4.31
C ASN A 173 -0.51 -3.38 5.05
N LEU A 174 0.79 -3.64 4.85
CA LEU A 174 1.88 -2.81 5.37
C LEU A 174 1.81 -1.38 4.82
N MET A 175 1.63 -1.24 3.51
CA MET A 175 1.56 0.05 2.83
C MET A 175 0.34 0.85 3.27
N ALA A 176 -0.83 0.20 3.41
CA ALA A 176 -2.03 0.85 3.92
C ALA A 176 -1.82 1.39 5.34
N LEU A 177 -1.25 0.59 6.26
CA LEU A 177 -0.95 1.03 7.61
C LEU A 177 0.06 2.17 7.66
N HIS A 178 1.16 2.03 6.92
CA HIS A 178 2.20 3.06 6.86
C HIS A 178 1.64 4.39 6.31
N ALA A 179 0.82 4.34 5.27
CA ALA A 179 0.14 5.51 4.71
C ALA A 179 -0.77 6.20 5.74
N HIS A 180 -1.57 5.44 6.50
CA HIS A 180 -2.41 6.00 7.56
C HIS A 180 -1.60 6.65 8.68
N VAL A 181 -0.42 6.09 9.04
CA VAL A 181 0.49 6.72 10.00
C VAL A 181 0.93 8.08 9.47
N LEU A 182 1.49 8.12 8.26
CA LEU A 182 2.08 9.34 7.71
C LEU A 182 1.03 10.43 7.44
N ARG A 183 -0.20 10.04 7.08
CA ARG A 183 -1.31 10.97 6.86
C ARG A 183 -1.97 11.44 8.16
N GLY A 184 -1.60 10.88 9.32
CA GLY A 184 -2.23 11.21 10.60
C GLY A 184 -3.72 10.87 10.62
N SER A 185 -4.10 9.76 10.00
CA SER A 185 -5.50 9.33 9.95
C SER A 185 -6.01 9.00 11.36
N THR A 186 -7.24 9.43 11.65
CA THR A 186 -7.90 9.22 12.95
C THR A 186 -9.13 8.33 12.82
N ASP A 187 -9.34 7.47 13.81
CA ASP A 187 -10.52 6.61 13.89
C ASP A 187 -11.83 7.43 13.89
N GLY A 188 -12.90 6.85 13.37
CA GLY A 188 -14.21 7.49 13.18
C GLY A 188 -14.31 8.40 11.96
N THR A 189 -13.20 8.73 11.29
CA THR A 189 -13.22 9.54 10.06
C THR A 189 -13.86 8.76 8.91
N ASP A 190 -14.86 9.33 8.23
CA ASP A 190 -15.39 8.74 7.00
C ASP A 190 -14.34 8.82 5.88
N PHE A 191 -13.80 7.67 5.50
CA PHE A 191 -12.74 7.54 4.52
C PHE A 191 -13.25 7.39 3.08
N LYS A 192 -14.57 7.33 2.86
CA LYS A 192 -15.17 6.95 1.57
C LYS A 192 -14.69 7.82 0.40
N ALA A 193 -14.68 9.15 0.58
CA ALA A 193 -14.27 10.09 -0.47
C ALA A 193 -12.75 10.06 -0.73
N LEU A 194 -11.96 9.68 0.28
CA LEU A 194 -10.50 9.65 0.20
C LEU A 194 -9.95 8.32 -0.30
N ARG A 195 -10.76 7.25 -0.33
CA ARG A 195 -10.36 5.91 -0.76
C ARG A 195 -9.61 5.89 -2.09
N ILE A 196 -10.19 6.45 -3.14
CA ILE A 196 -9.62 6.39 -4.51
C ILE A 196 -8.27 7.11 -4.60
N PRO A 197 -8.15 8.38 -4.17
CA PRO A 197 -6.84 9.02 -4.17
C PRO A 197 -5.87 8.30 -3.23
N PHE A 198 -6.33 7.80 -2.08
CA PHE A 198 -5.45 7.05 -1.17
C PHE A 198 -4.88 5.78 -1.79
N THR A 199 -5.69 4.95 -2.46
CA THR A 199 -5.17 3.71 -3.05
C THR A 199 -4.27 3.95 -4.26
N ARG A 200 -4.46 5.06 -4.97
CA ARG A 200 -3.63 5.46 -6.11
C ARG A 200 -2.32 6.13 -5.66
N ASP A 201 -2.40 7.01 -4.67
CA ASP A 201 -1.32 7.94 -4.34
C ASP A 201 -0.34 7.36 -3.32
N ASN A 202 -0.70 6.35 -2.54
CA ASN A 202 0.28 5.73 -1.62
C ASN A 202 0.98 4.57 -2.32
N GLN A 203 2.30 4.63 -2.38
CA GLN A 203 3.12 3.68 -3.15
C GLN A 203 4.32 3.21 -2.35
N TYR A 204 4.78 1.98 -2.62
CA TYR A 204 6.14 1.53 -2.29
C TYR A 204 6.93 1.28 -3.58
N MET A 205 8.22 1.59 -3.54
CA MET A 205 9.18 1.02 -4.48
C MET A 205 9.54 -0.38 -4.02
N ILE A 206 9.23 -1.38 -4.85
CA ILE A 206 9.51 -2.79 -4.62
C ILE A 206 10.26 -3.33 -5.83
N ALA A 207 11.43 -3.92 -5.63
CA ALA A 207 12.25 -4.47 -6.72
C ALA A 207 12.46 -3.46 -7.88
N ALA A 208 12.79 -2.21 -7.53
CA ALA A 208 12.97 -1.07 -8.43
C ALA A 208 11.74 -0.63 -9.24
N TYR A 209 10.53 -1.11 -8.90
CA TYR A 209 9.28 -0.64 -9.50
C TYR A 209 8.36 -0.03 -8.45
N ASN A 210 7.60 0.98 -8.85
CA ASN A 210 6.59 1.57 -7.97
C ASN A 210 5.31 0.74 -8.03
N TYR A 211 4.76 0.45 -6.86
CA TYR A 211 3.50 -0.24 -6.68
C TYR A 211 2.62 0.61 -5.77
N SER A 212 1.49 1.06 -6.28
CA SER A 212 0.37 1.58 -5.49
C SER A 212 -0.50 0.44 -4.93
N LEU A 213 -1.30 0.74 -3.90
CA LEU A 213 -2.32 -0.19 -3.41
C LEU A 213 -3.26 -0.63 -4.54
N ALA A 214 -3.69 0.31 -5.39
CA ALA A 214 -4.55 0.03 -6.54
C ALA A 214 -3.88 -0.89 -7.57
N GLU A 215 -2.60 -0.71 -7.86
CA GLU A 215 -1.85 -1.59 -8.77
C GLU A 215 -1.63 -2.98 -8.17
N ILE A 216 -1.40 -3.09 -6.86
CA ILE A 216 -1.28 -4.38 -6.18
C ILE A 216 -2.62 -5.12 -6.25
N GLU A 217 -3.73 -4.45 -5.91
CA GLU A 217 -5.09 -4.98 -6.06
C GLU A 217 -5.32 -5.48 -7.49
N GLU A 218 -5.12 -4.63 -8.50
CA GLU A 218 -5.32 -5.02 -9.90
C GLU A 218 -4.41 -6.20 -10.29
N ARG A 219 -3.17 -6.27 -9.80
CA ARG A 219 -2.27 -7.41 -10.06
C ARG A 219 -2.66 -8.69 -9.32
N LEU A 220 -3.28 -8.59 -8.14
CA LEU A 220 -3.83 -9.73 -7.41
C LEU A 220 -5.09 -10.28 -8.09
N PHE A 221 -5.89 -9.40 -8.71
CA PHE A 221 -7.08 -9.78 -9.48
C PHE A 221 -6.72 -10.24 -10.92
N CYS A 222 -5.68 -9.64 -11.50
CA CYS A 222 -5.13 -10.06 -12.78
C CYS A 222 -4.36 -11.35 -12.58
N ARG A 223 -4.67 -12.35 -13.40
CA ARG A 223 -4.22 -13.74 -13.21
C ARG A 223 -2.71 -13.95 -13.51
N VAL A 224 -1.93 -12.87 -13.54
CA VAL A 224 -0.49 -12.81 -13.79
C VAL A 224 0.19 -11.81 -12.85
N LEU A 225 0.56 -12.26 -11.64
CA LEU A 225 1.36 -11.46 -10.68
C LEU A 225 2.77 -11.07 -11.20
N ARG A 226 3.29 -11.79 -12.21
CA ARG A 226 4.64 -11.60 -12.77
C ARG A 226 4.71 -10.61 -13.93
N ALA A 227 3.59 -10.12 -14.46
CA ALA A 227 3.58 -9.22 -15.61
C ALA A 227 3.42 -7.76 -15.18
N LYS A 228 4.37 -6.92 -15.60
CA LYS A 228 4.31 -5.46 -15.37
C LYS A 228 3.04 -4.83 -15.97
N TYR A 229 2.56 -5.40 -17.08
CA TYR A 229 1.32 -5.03 -17.77
C TYR A 229 0.50 -6.30 -18.03
N ALA A 230 -0.22 -6.79 -17.02
CA ALA A 230 -1.19 -7.84 -17.27
C ALA A 230 -2.22 -7.32 -18.28
N LYS A 231 -2.43 -8.05 -19.39
CA LYS A 231 -3.55 -7.72 -20.28
C LYS A 231 -4.81 -7.86 -19.45
N LYS A 232 -5.66 -6.82 -19.41
CA LYS A 232 -6.97 -6.82 -18.71
C LYS A 232 -7.85 -8.04 -19.02
N SER A 233 -7.55 -8.79 -20.07
CA SER A 233 -8.29 -9.95 -20.56
C SER A 233 -7.62 -11.31 -20.35
N ASP A 234 -6.44 -11.41 -19.72
CA ASP A 234 -5.80 -12.72 -19.52
C ASP A 234 -6.50 -13.51 -18.41
N LYS A 235 -7.62 -14.15 -18.79
CA LYS A 235 -8.45 -15.04 -17.98
C LYS A 235 -7.88 -16.46 -17.88
N SER A 236 -6.60 -16.70 -18.21
CA SER A 236 -6.07 -18.07 -18.39
C SER A 236 -5.73 -18.84 -17.09
N ARG A 237 -5.77 -18.21 -15.91
CA ARG A 237 -5.56 -18.89 -14.60
C ARG A 237 -6.63 -18.50 -13.59
N ALA A 238 -7.09 -19.39 -12.72
CA ALA A 238 -8.13 -19.05 -11.74
C ALA A 238 -7.67 -17.89 -10.82
N PRO A 239 -8.51 -16.85 -10.58
CA PRO A 239 -8.26 -15.84 -9.56
C PRO A 239 -8.24 -16.52 -8.18
N GLU A 240 -7.64 -15.88 -7.18
CA GLU A 240 -7.76 -16.31 -5.78
C GLU A 240 -8.74 -15.35 -5.09
N PRO A 241 -10.06 -15.65 -5.05
CA PRO A 241 -11.05 -14.66 -4.62
C PRO A 241 -10.99 -14.37 -3.12
N ARG A 242 -10.32 -15.23 -2.33
CA ARG A 242 -10.18 -15.02 -0.88
C ARG A 242 -9.30 -13.81 -0.54
N VAL A 243 -8.49 -13.31 -1.47
CA VAL A 243 -7.69 -12.09 -1.24
C VAL A 243 -8.56 -10.88 -0.91
N HIS A 244 -9.80 -10.81 -1.41
CA HIS A 244 -10.75 -9.74 -1.09
C HIS A 244 -11.09 -9.66 0.41
N PHE A 245 -10.93 -10.78 1.12
CA PHE A 245 -11.13 -10.86 2.56
C PHE A 245 -9.81 -10.71 3.35
N ALA A 246 -8.73 -10.32 2.68
CA ALA A 246 -7.38 -10.22 3.24
C ALA A 246 -6.74 -8.83 3.08
N LEU A 247 -7.28 -8.00 2.19
CA LEU A 247 -6.83 -6.65 1.90
C LEU A 247 -7.60 -5.64 2.74
N SER A 248 -6.91 -4.88 3.59
CA SER A 248 -7.55 -3.92 4.49
C SER A 248 -7.15 -2.48 4.19
N LEU A 249 -8.15 -1.59 4.16
CA LEU A 249 -7.96 -0.14 4.18
C LEU A 249 -8.23 0.45 5.58
N GLY A 250 -8.28 -0.39 6.62
CA GLY A 250 -8.38 0.06 7.99
C GLY A 250 -9.72 0.71 8.37
N CYS A 251 -10.81 0.44 7.64
CA CYS A 251 -12.15 0.90 8.01
C CYS A 251 -13.00 -0.19 8.68
N MET A 252 -14.14 0.21 9.26
CA MET A 252 -15.02 -0.66 10.03
C MET A 252 -15.47 -1.94 9.31
N SER A 253 -15.80 -1.82 8.02
CA SER A 253 -16.19 -2.97 7.19
C SER A 253 -15.02 -3.59 6.40
N SER A 254 -13.77 -3.15 6.63
CA SER A 254 -12.59 -3.79 6.03
C SER A 254 -12.30 -5.15 6.67
N PRO A 255 -11.64 -6.06 5.94
CA PRO A 255 -10.93 -7.17 6.54
C PRO A 255 -9.95 -6.75 7.64
N ARG A 256 -9.66 -7.68 8.55
CA ARG A 256 -8.59 -7.51 9.52
C ARG A 256 -7.23 -7.73 8.86
N ILE A 257 -6.23 -7.02 9.36
CA ILE A 257 -4.86 -7.14 8.88
C ILE A 257 -4.21 -8.33 9.56
N ARG A 258 -3.60 -9.17 8.73
CA ARG A 258 -2.91 -10.40 9.11
C ARG A 258 -1.58 -10.48 8.37
N VAL A 259 -0.66 -11.27 8.91
CA VAL A 259 0.57 -11.65 8.23
C VAL A 259 0.35 -12.99 7.55
N TYR A 260 0.60 -13.04 6.25
CA TYR A 260 0.41 -14.22 5.41
C TYR A 260 1.74 -14.90 5.13
N HIS A 261 1.80 -16.21 5.36
CA HIS A 261 3.01 -17.00 5.10
C HIS A 261 2.78 -17.96 3.94
N PRO A 262 3.76 -18.17 3.04
CA PRO A 262 3.58 -19.08 1.91
C PRO A 262 3.24 -20.51 2.31
N GLY A 263 3.79 -20.99 3.43
CA GLY A 263 3.56 -22.35 3.93
C GLY A 263 2.15 -22.60 4.50
N SER A 264 1.46 -21.54 4.94
CA SER A 264 0.11 -21.59 5.51
C SER A 264 -0.91 -20.76 4.72
N LEU A 265 -0.57 -20.31 3.51
CA LEU A 265 -1.32 -19.28 2.81
C LEU A 265 -2.79 -19.66 2.57
N ASP A 266 -3.05 -20.92 2.23
CA ASP A 266 -4.40 -21.42 2.01
C ASP A 266 -5.26 -21.34 3.30
N GLU A 267 -4.70 -21.78 4.42
CA GLU A 267 -5.34 -21.73 5.74
C GLU A 267 -5.50 -20.28 6.22
N ASP A 268 -4.51 -19.42 5.98
CA ASP A 268 -4.55 -17.99 6.33
C ASP A 268 -5.68 -17.28 5.60
N LEU A 269 -5.81 -17.51 4.28
CA LEU A 269 -6.88 -16.96 3.46
C LEU A 269 -8.25 -17.53 3.83
N GLN A 270 -8.32 -18.83 4.16
CA GLN A 270 -9.55 -19.44 4.67
C GLN A 270 -9.98 -18.78 5.98
N ARG A 271 -9.06 -18.58 6.93
CA ARG A 271 -9.34 -17.91 8.21
C ARG A 271 -9.79 -16.48 8.01
N ALA A 272 -9.10 -15.72 7.15
CA ALA A 272 -9.45 -14.35 6.83
C ALA A 272 -10.87 -14.24 6.25
N ALA A 273 -11.24 -15.15 5.34
CA ALA A 273 -12.58 -15.22 4.77
C ALA A 273 -13.66 -15.54 5.82
N VAL A 274 -13.44 -16.57 6.63
CA VAL A 274 -14.38 -16.98 7.70
C VAL A 274 -14.56 -15.86 8.71
N GLU A 275 -13.49 -15.23 9.16
CA GLU A 275 -13.54 -14.12 10.10
C GLU A 275 -14.23 -12.89 9.51
N TYR A 276 -13.87 -12.51 8.28
CA TYR A 276 -14.47 -11.37 7.61
C TYR A 276 -15.98 -11.51 7.55
N LEU A 277 -16.46 -12.69 7.15
CA LEU A 277 -17.88 -12.98 7.12
C LEU A 277 -18.47 -13.11 8.53
N ALA A 278 -17.79 -13.72 9.50
CA ALA A 278 -18.31 -13.76 10.87
C ALA A 278 -18.54 -12.34 11.46
N ASN A 279 -17.69 -11.38 11.11
CA ASN A 279 -17.77 -10.00 11.60
C ASN A 279 -18.72 -9.10 10.79
N ASN A 280 -18.88 -9.35 9.48
CA ASN A 280 -19.71 -8.52 8.59
C ASN A 280 -21.04 -9.19 8.20
N ALA A 281 -21.19 -10.50 8.40
CA ALA A 281 -22.43 -11.24 8.18
C ALA A 281 -23.47 -11.24 9.31
N PRO A 282 -23.27 -10.72 10.54
CA PRO A 282 -24.36 -10.54 11.48
C PRO A 282 -25.49 -9.62 10.96
N ARG A 283 -25.20 -8.86 9.88
CA ARG A 283 -26.15 -8.02 9.15
C ARG A 283 -26.77 -8.72 7.92
N ASN A 284 -26.34 -9.95 7.62
CA ASN A 284 -26.79 -10.74 6.48
C ASN A 284 -27.96 -11.64 6.88
N GLY A 285 -29.16 -11.07 6.89
CA GLY A 285 -30.38 -11.83 7.09
C GLY A 285 -30.79 -12.57 5.82
N ILE A 286 -31.37 -13.75 5.99
CA ILE A 286 -32.27 -14.37 5.02
C ILE A 286 -33.68 -13.94 5.44
N THR A 287 -34.38 -13.25 4.55
CA THR A 287 -35.74 -12.77 4.80
C THR A 287 -36.63 -13.11 3.62
N ASP A 288 -37.82 -13.64 3.89
CA ASP A 288 -38.82 -13.79 2.84
C ASP A 288 -39.45 -12.42 2.54
N SER A 289 -39.48 -12.06 1.27
CA SER A 289 -40.18 -10.86 0.78
C SER A 289 -41.16 -11.23 -0.33
N THR A 290 -42.05 -10.31 -0.65
CA THR A 290 -43.01 -10.46 -1.74
C THR A 290 -42.70 -9.39 -2.78
N THR A 291 -42.51 -9.78 -4.04
CA THR A 291 -42.33 -8.82 -5.13
C THR A 291 -43.59 -7.97 -5.32
N PRO A 292 -43.51 -6.80 -6.00
CA PRO A 292 -44.71 -5.99 -6.31
C PRO A 292 -45.80 -6.78 -7.05
N GLU A 293 -45.42 -7.84 -7.77
CA GLU A 293 -46.30 -8.75 -8.50
C GLU A 293 -46.87 -9.89 -7.64
N GLY A 294 -46.64 -9.89 -6.32
CA GLY A 294 -47.20 -10.88 -5.40
C GLY A 294 -46.41 -12.19 -5.28
N THR A 295 -45.21 -12.28 -5.89
CA THR A 295 -44.40 -13.51 -5.85
C THR A 295 -43.53 -13.54 -4.60
N ARG A 296 -43.57 -14.65 -3.84
CA ARG A 296 -42.65 -14.85 -2.71
C ARG A 296 -41.24 -15.13 -3.22
N VAL A 297 -40.28 -14.36 -2.71
CA VAL A 297 -38.86 -14.48 -3.01
C VAL A 297 -38.08 -14.43 -1.71
N THR A 298 -37.05 -15.26 -1.61
CA THR A 298 -36.15 -15.19 -0.46
C THR A 298 -35.05 -14.17 -0.76
N GLU A 299 -34.89 -13.17 0.10
CA GLU A 299 -33.82 -12.19 0.00
C GLU A 299 -32.65 -12.64 0.86
N VAL A 300 -31.44 -12.64 0.29
CA VAL A 300 -30.20 -12.87 1.02
C VAL A 300 -29.36 -11.61 0.94
N VAL A 301 -29.03 -11.02 2.09
CA VAL A 301 -28.12 -9.88 2.16
C VAL A 301 -26.68 -10.38 2.22
N LEU A 302 -25.78 -9.84 1.40
CA LEU A 302 -24.35 -10.15 1.39
C LEU A 302 -23.50 -8.89 1.68
N PRO A 303 -22.24 -9.04 2.12
CA PRO A 303 -21.34 -7.90 2.27
C PRO A 303 -21.05 -7.23 0.93
N LYS A 304 -20.76 -5.92 0.93
CA LYS A 304 -20.55 -5.12 -0.30
C LYS A 304 -19.44 -5.63 -1.21
N ILE A 305 -18.46 -6.33 -0.66
CA ILE A 305 -17.36 -6.95 -1.41
C ILE A 305 -17.90 -7.88 -2.51
N PHE A 306 -18.97 -8.64 -2.23
CA PHE A 306 -19.62 -9.50 -3.23
C PHE A 306 -20.26 -8.72 -4.39
N LYS A 307 -20.60 -7.43 -4.18
CA LYS A 307 -21.07 -6.56 -5.26
C LYS A 307 -19.93 -6.05 -6.12
N TRP A 308 -18.84 -5.59 -5.48
CA TRP A 308 -17.71 -4.96 -6.18
C TRP A 308 -16.91 -5.97 -7.00
N TYR A 309 -16.77 -7.19 -6.49
CA TYR A 309 -15.94 -8.24 -7.09
C TYR A 309 -16.76 -9.47 -7.47
N LYS A 310 -18.02 -9.26 -7.87
CA LYS A 310 -18.99 -10.32 -8.19
C LYS A 310 -18.42 -11.40 -9.13
N GLU A 311 -17.58 -11.00 -10.09
CA GLU A 311 -17.03 -11.87 -11.13
C GLU A 311 -15.98 -12.86 -10.61
N ASP A 312 -15.45 -12.62 -9.41
CA ASP A 312 -14.48 -13.51 -8.78
C ASP A 312 -15.15 -14.59 -7.92
N PHE A 313 -16.42 -14.40 -7.52
CA PHE A 313 -17.13 -15.31 -6.61
C PHE A 313 -18.04 -16.31 -7.33
N GLY A 314 -18.31 -16.11 -8.63
CA GLY A 314 -19.14 -17.01 -9.44
C GLY A 314 -19.71 -16.32 -10.69
N PHE A 315 -20.14 -17.13 -11.66
CA PHE A 315 -20.77 -16.67 -12.90
C PHE A 315 -22.30 -16.60 -12.81
N SER A 316 -22.89 -17.12 -11.74
CA SER A 316 -24.33 -17.08 -11.45
C SER A 316 -24.61 -16.67 -10.00
N ARG A 317 -25.84 -16.23 -9.71
CA ARG A 317 -26.27 -15.90 -8.34
C ARG A 317 -26.16 -17.11 -7.41
N GLN A 318 -26.42 -18.31 -7.94
CA GLN A 318 -26.31 -19.58 -7.24
C GLN A 318 -24.85 -19.89 -6.88
N GLU A 319 -23.92 -19.71 -7.82
CA GLU A 319 -22.49 -19.90 -7.56
C GLU A 319 -21.96 -18.92 -6.52
N VAL A 320 -22.34 -17.64 -6.62
CA VAL A 320 -21.96 -16.62 -5.63
C VAL A 320 -22.47 -16.99 -4.24
N LEU A 321 -23.71 -17.47 -4.15
CA LEU A 321 -24.32 -17.86 -2.88
C LEU A 321 -23.69 -19.15 -2.31
N ALA A 322 -23.33 -20.11 -3.17
CA ALA A 322 -22.59 -21.31 -2.78
C ALA A 322 -21.16 -20.97 -2.30
N TYR A 323 -20.50 -20.01 -2.95
CA TYR A 323 -19.20 -19.50 -2.51
C TYR A 323 -19.33 -18.84 -1.13
N TYR A 324 -20.30 -17.93 -0.94
CA TYR A 324 -20.60 -17.33 0.36
C TYR A 324 -20.86 -18.39 1.45
N ALA A 325 -21.67 -19.41 1.14
CA ALA A 325 -21.98 -20.52 2.06
C ALA A 325 -20.74 -21.28 2.57
N SER A 326 -19.64 -21.26 1.81
CA SER A 326 -18.41 -21.98 2.16
C SER A 326 -17.66 -21.36 3.34
N PHE A 327 -17.91 -20.07 3.63
CA PHE A 327 -17.16 -19.31 4.64
C PHE A 327 -18.03 -18.80 5.81
N VAL A 328 -19.36 -18.78 5.66
CA VAL A 328 -20.26 -18.40 6.77
C VAL A 328 -20.27 -19.42 7.91
N PRO A 329 -20.65 -19.00 9.13
CA PRO A 329 -20.87 -19.90 10.26
C PRO A 329 -21.83 -21.04 9.95
N ARG A 330 -21.61 -22.19 10.58
CA ARG A 330 -22.34 -23.45 10.32
C ARG A 330 -23.86 -23.31 10.42
N HIS A 331 -24.37 -22.53 11.36
CA HIS A 331 -25.81 -22.33 11.55
C HIS A 331 -26.47 -21.61 10.35
N HIS A 332 -25.73 -20.72 9.67
CA HIS A 332 -26.21 -19.96 8.52
C HIS A 332 -26.00 -20.71 7.20
N ARG A 333 -24.94 -21.53 7.13
CA ARG A 333 -24.52 -22.28 5.93
C ARG A 333 -25.64 -23.12 5.31
N GLU A 334 -26.35 -23.89 6.13
CA GLU A 334 -27.37 -24.83 5.62
C GLU A 334 -28.63 -24.11 5.12
N GLU A 335 -28.94 -22.95 5.66
CA GLU A 335 -30.02 -22.09 5.15
C GLU A 335 -29.63 -21.46 3.81
N VAL A 336 -28.44 -20.87 3.72
CA VAL A 336 -27.89 -20.29 2.48
C VAL A 336 -27.84 -21.33 1.36
N LYS A 337 -27.38 -22.55 1.66
CA LYS A 337 -27.35 -23.66 0.69
C LYS A 337 -28.73 -24.03 0.19
N ARG A 338 -29.73 -24.12 1.07
CA ARG A 338 -31.13 -24.40 0.70
C ARG A 338 -31.66 -23.32 -0.25
N VAL A 339 -31.39 -22.04 0.05
CA VAL A 339 -31.78 -20.92 -0.82
C VAL A 339 -31.07 -20.98 -2.18
N ALA A 340 -29.78 -21.33 -2.20
CA ALA A 340 -28.98 -21.43 -3.43
C ALA A 340 -29.46 -22.53 -4.39
N VAL A 341 -30.03 -23.62 -3.87
CA VAL A 341 -30.64 -24.69 -4.69
C VAL A 341 -31.98 -24.24 -5.28
N GLY A 342 -32.68 -23.34 -4.59
CA GLY A 342 -33.90 -22.71 -5.10
C GLY A 342 -33.62 -21.73 -6.25
N ASN A 343 -34.61 -21.52 -7.12
CA ASN A 343 -34.52 -20.51 -8.18
C ASN A 343 -35.20 -19.17 -7.83
N SER A 344 -35.88 -19.08 -6.68
CA SER A 344 -36.67 -17.90 -6.26
C SER A 344 -35.97 -17.13 -5.14
N PHE A 345 -34.84 -16.51 -5.45
CA PHE A 345 -34.15 -15.62 -4.51
C PHE A 345 -33.55 -14.38 -5.18
N LEU A 346 -33.28 -13.36 -4.35
CA LEU A 346 -32.63 -12.12 -4.72
C LEU A 346 -31.44 -11.88 -3.79
N ILE A 347 -30.35 -11.35 -4.34
CA ILE A 347 -29.18 -10.95 -3.56
C ILE A 347 -29.26 -9.44 -3.32
N ARG A 348 -29.30 -9.03 -2.06
CA ARG A 348 -29.10 -7.65 -1.64
C ARG A 348 -27.70 -7.49 -1.06
N TYR A 349 -27.25 -6.24 -0.96
CA TYR A 349 -25.92 -5.94 -0.42
C TYR A 349 -26.00 -4.91 0.68
N ASP A 350 -25.40 -5.22 1.82
CA ASP A 350 -25.39 -4.37 3.01
C ASP A 350 -24.68 -3.01 2.75
N HIS A 351 -24.77 -2.10 3.71
CA HIS A 351 -23.93 -0.91 3.79
C HIS A 351 -22.48 -1.29 4.09
N TYR A 352 -21.53 -0.60 3.45
CA TYR A 352 -20.12 -0.73 3.78
C TYR A 352 -19.70 0.49 4.58
N ASP A 353 -19.35 0.28 5.83
CA ASP A 353 -18.95 1.34 6.75
C ASP A 353 -17.49 1.72 6.49
N TRP A 354 -17.32 2.92 5.92
CA TRP A 354 -16.03 3.49 5.57
C TRP A 354 -15.37 4.26 6.72
N SER A 355 -15.99 4.31 7.90
CA SER A 355 -15.41 4.95 9.07
C SER A 355 -14.11 4.24 9.43
N LEU A 356 -13.00 4.97 9.60
CA LEU A 356 -11.73 4.38 9.99
C LEU A 356 -11.82 3.74 11.38
N ASN A 357 -11.20 2.58 11.53
CA ASN A 357 -10.96 1.93 12.81
C ASN A 357 -9.66 1.14 12.71
N LEU A 358 -8.55 1.88 12.75
CA LEU A 358 -7.21 1.35 12.56
C LEU A 358 -6.83 0.41 13.71
N HIS A 359 -7.33 0.67 14.92
CA HIS A 359 -7.14 -0.21 16.06
C HIS A 359 -7.79 -1.58 15.84
N LEU A 360 -9.08 -1.63 15.50
CA LEU A 360 -9.80 -2.87 15.26
C LEU A 360 -9.23 -3.63 14.05
N ALA A 361 -8.77 -2.90 13.02
CA ALA A 361 -8.13 -3.51 11.87
C ALA A 361 -6.83 -4.26 12.23
N CYS A 362 -6.15 -3.90 13.33
CA CYS A 362 -4.87 -4.46 13.75
C CYS A 362 -4.94 -5.37 15.00
N SER A 363 -6.09 -5.55 15.63
CA SER A 363 -6.17 -6.00 17.03
C SER A 363 -5.79 -7.46 17.31
N ASP A 364 -5.40 -8.24 16.30
CA ASP A 364 -5.09 -9.68 16.42
C ASP A 364 -3.62 -10.02 16.07
N ALA A 365 -2.74 -9.02 16.08
CA ALA A 365 -1.32 -9.16 15.76
C ALA A 365 -0.45 -9.61 16.94
#